data_AF-A0A3L7NPR4-F1
#
_entry.id   AF-A0A3L7NPR4-F1
#
_cell.length_a   1.000
_cell.length_b   1.000
_cell.length_c   1.000
_cell.angle_alpha   90.00
_cell.angle_beta   90.00
_cell.angle_gamma   90.00
#
_symmetry.space_group_name_H-M   'P 1'
#
loop_
_entity.id
_entity.type
_entity.pdbx_description
1 polymer ?
#
loop_
_entity_poly.entity_id
_entity_poly.type
_entity_poly.pdbx_seq_one_letter_code
_entity_poly.pdbx_strand_id
1 'polypeptide(L)'
;MTAIIPHSLLSKRVGPRGRRGVALFELLVAFSLLAVVVSVSAGLVVRHGRLLTSARNQRLAIDELTNQMERLTAFRPDELAAFLAAPIPSPLVRDHLAEVTLGCTIDEPTAGDDERRVVLAIEWNEPGRRGNPLRLAGWLRGTLPVEVAP
;
A
#
# COMPACT_ATOMS: atom_id res chain seq x y z
N MET A 1 -46.19 38.42 -76.00
CA MET A 1 -45.19 39.46 -75.70
C MET A 1 -45.13 39.64 -74.20
N THR A 2 -44.01 39.20 -73.64
CA THR A 2 -43.28 39.68 -72.45
C THR A 2 -44.07 40.15 -71.22
N ALA A 3 -44.05 39.30 -70.19
CA ALA A 3 -44.52 39.60 -68.84
C ALA A 3 -43.50 40.40 -68.02
N ILE A 4 -44.06 41.04 -66.99
CA ILE A 4 -43.57 42.13 -66.17
C ILE A 4 -42.77 41.59 -64.94
N ILE A 5 -41.92 42.46 -64.39
CA ILE A 5 -41.48 42.59 -62.98
C ILE A 5 -40.07 42.04 -62.60
N PRO A 6 -39.12 42.94 -62.26
CA PRO A 6 -37.96 42.64 -61.44
C PRO A 6 -38.32 42.77 -59.95
N HIS A 7 -37.60 42.11 -59.04
CA HIS A 7 -37.08 42.67 -57.78
C HIS A 7 -36.57 41.56 -56.86
N SER A 8 -35.25 41.48 -56.79
CA SER A 8 -34.45 41.37 -55.56
C SER A 8 -35.17 40.91 -54.28
N LEU A 9 -34.89 39.68 -53.85
CA LEU A 9 -34.87 39.32 -52.43
C LEU A 9 -33.59 38.53 -52.13
N LEU A 10 -32.47 39.27 -52.11
CA LEU A 10 -31.25 38.80 -51.49
C LEU A 10 -31.48 38.78 -49.97
N SER A 11 -32.00 37.67 -49.47
CA SER A 11 -32.17 37.43 -48.03
C SER A 11 -30.79 37.33 -47.39
N LYS A 12 -30.27 38.47 -46.94
CA LYS A 12 -29.06 38.56 -46.12
C LYS A 12 -29.40 37.94 -44.76
N ARG A 13 -29.17 36.64 -44.60
CA ARG A 13 -29.20 35.99 -43.28
C ARG A 13 -28.10 36.61 -42.43
N VAL A 14 -28.47 37.57 -41.59
CA VAL A 14 -27.62 38.04 -40.50
C VAL A 14 -27.59 36.93 -39.45
N GLY A 15 -26.56 36.09 -39.50
CA GLY A 15 -26.28 35.15 -38.40
C GLY A 15 -26.07 35.92 -37.10
N PRO A 16 -26.49 35.38 -35.94
CA PRO A 16 -26.47 36.10 -34.67
C PRO A 16 -25.03 36.49 -34.29
N ARG A 17 -24.70 37.77 -34.46
CA ARG A 17 -23.47 38.39 -33.98
C ARG A 17 -23.68 38.86 -32.55
N GLY A 18 -23.57 37.95 -31.58
CA GLY A 18 -23.78 38.32 -30.17
C GLY A 18 -23.49 37.25 -29.12
N ARG A 19 -22.68 36.22 -29.39
CA ARG A 19 -22.42 35.12 -28.42
C ARG A 19 -20.95 34.69 -28.28
N ARG A 20 -20.00 35.34 -28.95
CA ARG A 20 -18.57 34.96 -28.89
C ARG A 20 -17.93 35.24 -27.52
N GLY A 21 -18.30 36.33 -26.85
CA GLY A 21 -17.77 36.66 -25.52
C GLY A 21 -18.28 35.72 -24.42
N VAL A 22 -19.55 35.30 -24.49
CA VAL A 22 -20.15 34.37 -23.54
C VAL A 22 -19.51 32.97 -23.66
N ALA A 23 -19.22 32.51 -24.87
CA ALA A 23 -18.58 31.21 -25.10
C ALA A 23 -17.16 31.12 -24.51
N LEU A 24 -16.39 32.23 -24.51
CA LEU A 24 -15.05 32.25 -23.90
C LEU A 24 -15.14 32.19 -22.37
N PHE A 25 -16.07 32.95 -21.77
CA PHE A 25 -16.28 32.91 -20.33
C PHE A 25 -16.77 31.52 -19.88
N GLU A 26 -17.71 30.92 -20.61
CA GLU A 26 -18.19 29.57 -20.36
C GLU A 26 -17.06 28.54 -20.46
N LEU A 27 -16.19 28.65 -21.47
CA LEU A 27 -15.01 27.79 -21.61
C LEU A 27 -14.05 27.94 -20.42
N LEU A 28 -13.78 29.18 -19.97
CA LEU A 28 -12.89 29.42 -18.83
C LEU A 28 -13.48 28.83 -17.55
N VAL A 29 -14.77 29.04 -17.29
CA VAL A 29 -15.46 28.46 -16.13
C VAL A 29 -15.42 26.94 -16.18
N ALA A 30 -15.78 26.34 -17.33
CA ALA A 30 -15.74 24.89 -17.51
C ALA A 30 -14.33 24.32 -17.32
N PHE A 31 -13.31 25.00 -17.87
CA PHE A 31 -11.92 24.61 -17.70
C PHE A 31 -11.46 24.72 -16.24
N SER A 32 -11.80 25.79 -15.53
CA SER A 32 -11.48 25.94 -14.11
C SER A 32 -12.15 24.86 -13.26
N LEU A 33 -13.43 24.56 -13.51
CA LEU A 33 -14.13 23.48 -12.82
C LEU A 33 -13.49 22.12 -13.11
N LEU A 34 -13.14 21.85 -14.37
CA LEU A 34 -12.45 20.63 -14.76
C LEU A 34 -11.08 20.51 -14.08
N ALA A 35 -10.30 21.59 -14.05
CA ALA A 35 -8.98 21.61 -13.41
C ALA A 35 -9.07 21.29 -11.91
N VAL A 36 -10.07 21.84 -11.21
CA VAL A 36 -10.33 21.52 -9.80
C VAL A 36 -10.68 20.05 -9.63
N VAL A 37 -11.58 19.51 -10.46
CA VAL A 37 -11.98 18.09 -10.40
C VAL A 37 -10.79 17.17 -10.65
N VAL A 38 -9.97 17.45 -11.67
CA VAL A 38 -8.76 16.67 -11.98
C VAL A 38 -7.76 16.72 -10.83
N SER A 39 -7.52 17.89 -10.25
CA SER A 39 -6.58 18.06 -9.14
C SER A 39 -6.98 17.22 -7.91
N VAL A 40 -8.27 17.28 -7.52
CA VAL A 40 -8.79 16.49 -6.40
C VAL A 40 -8.75 14.99 -6.72
N SER A 41 -9.17 14.60 -7.93
CA SER A 41 -9.21 13.19 -8.36
C SER A 41 -7.82 12.57 -8.40
N ALA A 42 -6.82 13.30 -8.89
CA ALA A 42 -5.43 12.83 -8.93
C ALA A 42 -4.90 12.52 -7.53
N GLY A 43 -5.17 13.37 -6.54
CA GLY A 43 -4.79 13.12 -5.15
C GLY A 43 -5.43 11.85 -4.57
N LEU A 44 -6.70 11.60 -4.90
CA LEU A 44 -7.41 10.38 -4.47
C LEU A 44 -6.81 9.12 -5.09
N VAL A 45 -6.46 9.13 -6.38
CA VAL A 45 -5.83 8.00 -7.07
C VAL A 45 -4.48 7.66 -6.44
N VAL A 46 -3.65 8.66 -6.17
CA VAL A 46 -2.34 8.46 -5.51
C VAL A 46 -2.53 7.88 -4.11
N ARG A 47 -3.45 8.42 -3.32
CA ARG A 47 -3.73 7.92 -1.97
C ARG A 47 -4.25 6.48 -2.00
N HIS A 48 -5.13 6.15 -2.94
CA HIS A 48 -5.65 4.81 -3.11
C HIS A 48 -4.55 3.82 -3.49
N GLY A 49 -3.67 4.18 -4.44
CA GLY A 49 -2.51 3.37 -4.80
C GLY A 49 -1.60 3.09 -3.61
N ARG A 50 -1.31 4.11 -2.79
CA ARG A 50 -0.52 3.94 -1.56
C ARG A 50 -1.18 2.98 -0.56
N LEU A 51 -2.50 3.07 -0.38
CA LEU A 51 -3.24 2.14 0.49
C LEU A 51 -3.19 0.70 0.00
N LEU A 52 -3.32 0.48 -1.31
CA LEU A 52 -3.22 -0.87 -1.89
C LEU A 52 -1.83 -1.46 -1.71
N THR A 53 -0.78 -0.67 -1.95
CA THR A 53 0.61 -1.11 -1.71
C THR A 53 0.83 -1.43 -0.23
N SER A 54 0.34 -0.58 0.69
CA SER A 54 0.41 -0.81 2.14
C SER A 54 -0.23 -2.13 2.54
N ALA A 55 -1.44 -2.40 2.05
CA ALA A 55 -2.17 -3.64 2.32
C ALA A 55 -1.43 -4.88 1.78
N ARG A 56 -0.81 -4.79 0.60
CA ARG A 56 0.02 -5.87 0.05
C ARG A 56 1.25 -6.14 0.91
N ASN A 57 1.97 -5.09 1.30
CA ASN A 57 3.15 -5.21 2.15
C ASN A 57 2.81 -5.82 3.51
N GLN A 58 1.70 -5.40 4.11
CA GLN A 58 1.21 -5.99 5.36
C GLN A 58 0.87 -7.47 5.20
N ARG A 59 0.26 -7.86 4.09
CA ARG A 59 -0.06 -9.27 3.82
C ARG A 59 1.20 -10.12 3.68
N LEU A 60 2.18 -9.65 2.91
CA LEU A 60 3.50 -10.28 2.79
C LEU A 60 4.19 -10.44 4.15
N ALA A 61 4.12 -9.43 5.01
CA ALA A 61 4.70 -9.48 6.35
C ALA A 61 3.99 -10.51 7.26
N ILE A 62 2.65 -10.62 7.19
CA ILE A 62 1.89 -11.64 7.93
C ILE A 62 2.26 -13.05 7.44
N ASP A 63 2.32 -13.24 6.12
CA ASP A 63 2.66 -14.52 5.51
C ASP A 63 4.09 -14.94 5.92
N GLU A 64 5.04 -13.98 5.93
CA GLU A 64 6.41 -14.23 6.41
C GLU A 64 6.45 -14.65 7.88
N LEU A 65 5.79 -13.91 8.78
CA LEU A 65 5.77 -14.28 10.19
C LEU A 65 5.17 -15.67 10.40
N THR A 66 4.10 -15.99 9.68
CA THR A 66 3.42 -17.29 9.75
C THR A 66 4.36 -18.40 9.26
N ASN A 67 4.98 -18.22 8.08
CA ASN A 67 5.93 -19.16 7.52
C ASN A 67 7.14 -19.38 8.44
N GLN A 68 7.69 -18.32 9.03
CA GLN A 68 8.81 -18.44 9.95
C GLN A 68 8.40 -19.18 11.22
N MET A 69 7.23 -18.88 11.78
CA MET A 69 6.70 -19.59 12.96
C MET A 69 6.49 -21.08 12.67
N GLU A 70 5.93 -21.43 11.51
CA GLU A 70 5.80 -22.83 11.10
C GLU A 70 7.16 -23.52 10.98
N ARG A 71 8.16 -22.86 10.38
CA ARG A 71 9.53 -23.39 10.25
C ARG A 71 10.20 -23.60 11.61
N LEU A 72 9.96 -22.73 12.59
CA LEU A 72 10.49 -22.90 13.95
C LEU A 72 10.09 -24.24 14.56
N THR A 73 8.88 -24.73 14.29
CA THR A 73 8.41 -26.02 14.82
C THR A 73 9.09 -27.23 14.20
N ALA A 74 9.71 -27.05 13.03
CA ALA A 74 10.41 -28.10 12.29
C ALA A 74 11.93 -28.07 12.47
N PHE A 75 12.49 -27.02 13.08
CA PHE A 75 13.93 -26.91 13.28
C PHE A 75 14.47 -27.90 14.32
N ARG A 76 15.70 -28.36 14.07
CA ARG A 76 16.48 -29.06 15.09
C ARG A 76 16.94 -28.06 16.15
N PRO A 77 17.23 -28.50 17.39
CA PRO A 77 17.63 -27.58 18.48
C PRO A 77 18.78 -26.62 18.13
N ASP A 78 19.78 -27.10 17.37
CA ASP A 78 20.95 -26.31 16.97
C ASP A 78 20.59 -25.23 15.94
N GLU A 79 19.75 -25.59 14.96
CA GLU A 79 19.24 -24.69 13.92
C GLU A 79 18.32 -23.63 14.51
N LEU A 80 17.53 -24.04 15.50
CA LEU A 80 16.62 -23.18 16.23
C LEU A 80 17.41 -22.12 17.01
N ALA A 81 18.43 -22.49 17.79
CA ALA A 81 19.25 -21.52 18.50
C ALA A 81 19.94 -20.53 17.55
N ALA A 82 20.48 -21.01 16.42
CA ALA A 82 21.11 -20.16 15.41
C ALA A 82 20.11 -19.16 14.80
N PHE A 83 18.89 -19.61 14.49
CA PHE A 83 17.84 -18.73 13.97
C PHE A 83 17.38 -17.70 15.01
N LEU A 84 17.20 -18.11 16.26
CA LEU A 84 16.74 -17.23 17.34
C LEU A 84 17.75 -16.12 17.63
N ALA A 85 19.05 -16.39 17.49
CA ALA A 85 20.10 -15.41 17.68
C ALA A 85 20.15 -14.33 16.57
N ALA A 86 19.84 -14.72 15.33
CA ALA A 86 19.87 -13.81 14.18
C ALA A 86 18.79 -14.17 13.16
N PRO A 87 17.51 -13.85 13.42
CA PRO A 87 16.42 -14.18 12.53
C PRO A 87 16.52 -13.38 11.22
N ILE A 88 16.53 -14.08 10.08
CA ILE A 88 16.69 -13.47 8.76
C ILE A 88 15.38 -13.57 7.96
N PRO A 89 14.85 -12.46 7.42
CA PRO A 89 13.70 -12.51 6.52
C PRO A 89 14.00 -13.29 5.23
N SER A 90 12.98 -13.91 4.66
CA SER A 90 13.11 -14.60 3.37
C SER A 90 13.52 -13.66 2.23
N PRO A 91 14.18 -14.17 1.16
CA PRO A 91 14.58 -13.35 0.01
C PRO A 91 13.42 -12.59 -0.62
N LEU A 92 12.27 -13.24 -0.79
CA LEU A 92 11.06 -12.64 -1.34
C LEU A 92 10.66 -11.38 -0.56
N VAL A 93 10.69 -11.45 0.78
CA VAL A 93 10.31 -10.33 1.63
C VAL A 93 11.35 -9.22 1.58
N ARG A 94 12.65 -9.55 1.54
CA ARG A 94 13.72 -8.54 1.39
C ARG A 94 13.66 -7.80 0.05
N ASP A 95 13.22 -8.46 -1.00
CA ASP A 95 13.08 -7.87 -2.34
C ASP A 95 11.86 -6.94 -2.45
N HIS A 96 10.84 -7.14 -1.61
CA HIS A 96 9.58 -6.40 -1.66
C HIS A 96 9.39 -5.37 -0.54
N LEU A 97 9.99 -5.58 0.64
CA LEU A 97 9.89 -4.70 1.79
C LEU A 97 11.21 -3.95 2.01
N ALA A 98 11.14 -2.62 1.95
CA ALA A 98 12.31 -1.77 2.16
C ALA A 98 12.80 -1.83 3.62
N GLU A 99 14.11 -1.98 3.81
CA GLU A 99 14.77 -1.98 5.12
C GLU A 99 14.11 -2.95 6.12
N VAL A 100 13.69 -4.11 5.64
CA VAL A 100 13.00 -5.10 6.47
C VAL A 100 13.93 -5.71 7.52
N THR A 101 13.43 -5.79 8.74
CA THR A 101 14.09 -6.45 9.87
C THR A 101 13.13 -7.46 10.50
N LEU A 102 13.68 -8.61 10.89
CA LEU A 102 12.98 -9.63 11.66
C LEU A 102 13.65 -9.72 13.02
N GLY A 103 12.84 -9.76 14.07
CA GLY A 103 13.27 -9.91 15.45
C GLY A 103 12.55 -11.10 16.08
N CYS A 104 13.19 -11.66 17.09
CA CYS A 104 12.64 -12.76 17.86
C CYS A 104 12.87 -12.50 19.35
N THR A 105 11.84 -12.75 20.15
CA THR A 105 11.90 -12.67 21.62
C THR A 105 11.27 -13.93 22.20
N ILE A 106 11.85 -14.46 23.26
CA ILE A 106 11.39 -15.70 23.91
C ILE A 106 11.04 -15.32 25.35
N ASP A 107 9.82 -15.64 25.76
CA ASP A 107 9.42 -15.44 27.14
C ASP A 107 10.05 -16.54 28.02
N GLU A 108 10.35 -16.20 29.28
CA GLU A 108 10.88 -17.17 30.23
C GLU A 108 9.89 -18.33 30.44
N PRO A 109 10.38 -19.58 30.57
CA PRO A 109 9.51 -20.72 30.82
C PRO A 109 8.75 -20.52 32.13
N THR A 110 7.44 -20.76 32.11
CA THR A 110 6.67 -20.83 33.35
C THR A 110 7.08 -22.10 34.09
N ALA A 111 7.35 -22.00 35.39
CA ALA A 111 7.89 -23.10 36.19
C ALA A 111 7.02 -24.38 36.06
N GLY A 112 7.60 -25.44 35.49
CA GLY A 112 6.96 -26.74 35.30
C GLY A 112 6.46 -27.04 33.88
N ASP A 113 6.65 -26.14 32.91
CA ASP A 113 6.22 -26.33 31.52
C ASP A 113 7.41 -26.39 30.54
N ASP A 114 7.36 -27.37 29.63
CA ASP A 114 8.32 -27.53 28.51
C ASP A 114 7.90 -26.69 27.28
N GLU A 115 6.81 -25.93 27.40
CA GLU A 115 6.36 -24.96 26.40
C GLU A 115 6.98 -23.58 26.64
N ARG A 116 7.58 -23.01 25.60
CA ARG A 116 8.09 -21.63 25.61
C ARG A 116 7.34 -20.79 24.59
N ARG A 117 6.92 -19.60 25.01
CA ARG A 117 6.29 -18.63 24.12
C ARG A 117 7.38 -17.88 23.35
N VAL A 118 7.27 -17.92 22.02
CA VAL A 118 8.14 -17.18 21.11
C VAL A 118 7.31 -16.11 20.42
N VAL A 119 7.82 -14.89 20.40
CA VAL A 119 7.23 -13.76 19.71
C VAL A 119 8.18 -13.32 18.60
N LEU A 120 7.75 -13.53 17.36
CA LEU A 120 8.39 -13.00 16.17
C LEU A 120 7.85 -11.60 15.88
N ALA A 121 8.72 -10.69 15.48
CA ALA A 121 8.38 -9.32 15.14
C ALA A 121 9.01 -8.94 13.80
N ILE A 122 8.23 -8.38 12.88
CA ILE A 122 8.74 -7.88 11.60
C ILE A 122 8.45 -6.39 11.48
N GLU A 123 9.45 -5.64 11.03
CA GLU A 123 9.37 -4.21 10.78
C GLU A 123 9.97 -3.89 9.41
N TRP A 124 9.39 -2.92 8.72
CA TRP A 124 9.87 -2.42 7.44
C TRP A 124 9.62 -0.92 7.34
N ASN A 125 10.42 -0.25 6.51
CA ASN A 125 10.26 1.16 6.28
C ASN A 125 9.12 1.41 5.28
N GLU A 126 8.10 2.15 5.72
CA GLU A 126 6.95 2.50 4.89
C GLU A 126 6.58 3.98 5.06
N PRO A 127 6.50 4.76 3.96
CA PRO A 127 6.20 6.19 4.04
C PRO A 127 4.84 6.49 4.68
N GLY A 128 4.86 7.11 5.86
CA GLY A 128 3.66 7.50 6.60
C GLY A 128 3.20 6.47 7.64
N ARG A 129 3.87 5.31 7.75
CA ARG A 129 3.70 4.38 8.86
C ARG A 129 4.60 4.83 10.02
N ARG A 130 4.07 4.84 11.24
CA ARG A 130 4.89 4.96 12.45
C ARG A 130 5.31 3.56 12.86
N GLY A 131 6.60 3.36 13.17
CA GLY A 131 7.25 2.07 13.47
C GLY A 131 6.49 1.22 14.50
N ASN A 132 5.49 0.50 14.02
CA ASN A 132 4.70 -0.44 14.79
C ASN A 132 4.97 -1.82 14.17
N PRO A 133 5.93 -2.58 14.73
CA PRO A 133 6.28 -3.88 14.22
C PRO A 133 5.08 -4.81 14.31
N LEU A 134 4.85 -5.57 13.24
CA LEU A 134 3.85 -6.63 13.25
C LEU A 134 4.42 -7.78 14.09
N ARG A 135 3.65 -8.29 15.04
CA ARG A 135 4.07 -9.34 15.97
C ARG A 135 3.20 -10.57 15.86
N LEU A 136 3.82 -11.75 15.86
CA LEU A 136 3.14 -13.04 15.92
C LEU A 136 3.73 -13.84 17.08
N ALA A 137 2.87 -14.31 17.98
CA ALA A 137 3.26 -15.16 19.10
C ALA A 137 2.86 -16.62 18.81
N GLY A 138 3.74 -17.55 19.15
CA GLY A 138 3.51 -18.99 19.08
C GLY A 138 4.13 -19.70 20.27
N TRP A 139 3.81 -20.99 20.42
CA TRP A 139 4.34 -21.84 21.48
C TRP A 139 5.22 -22.92 20.86
N LEU A 140 6.46 -23.02 21.34
CA LEU A 140 7.37 -24.08 20.95
C LEU A 140 7.45 -25.12 22.08
N ARG A 141 7.36 -26.39 21.70
CA ARG A 141 7.55 -27.52 22.62
C ARG A 141 8.97 -28.01 22.53
N GLY A 142 9.60 -28.19 23.69
CA GLY A 142 10.89 -28.88 23.80
C GLY A 142 12.01 -28.01 24.36
N THR A 143 13.12 -28.66 24.66
CA THR A 143 14.28 -28.04 25.29
C THR A 143 14.99 -27.13 24.29
N LEU A 144 14.72 -25.82 24.35
CA LEU A 144 15.59 -24.83 23.73
C LEU A 144 16.98 -24.91 24.41
N PRO A 145 18.08 -24.83 23.64
CA PRO A 145 19.41 -24.66 24.23
C PRO A 145 19.40 -23.42 25.15
N VAL A 146 19.92 -23.58 26.37
CA VAL A 146 19.83 -22.62 27.48
C VAL A 146 20.60 -21.31 27.22
N GLU A 147 21.22 -21.15 26.06
CA GLU A 147 22.18 -20.08 25.78
C GLU A 147 21.77 -19.23 24.58
N VAL A 148 20.63 -18.55 24.70
CA VAL A 148 20.37 -17.33 23.92
C VAL A 148 20.15 -16.22 24.93
N ALA A 149 21.27 -15.67 25.41
CA ALA A 149 21.32 -14.51 26.29
C ALA A 149 20.96 -13.23 25.50
N PRO A 150 20.42 -12.19 26.17
CA PRO A 150 19.66 -11.09 25.57
C PRO A 150 20.46 -10.17 24.63
#